data_AF-A0A7S0NBJ1-F1
#
_entry.id   AF-A0A7S0NBJ1-F1
#
_cell.length_a   1.000
_cell.length_b   1.000
_cell.length_c   1.000
_cell.angle_alpha   90.00
_cell.angle_beta   90.00
_cell.angle_gamma   90.00
#
_symmetry.space_group_name_H-M   'P 1'
#
loop_
_entity.id
_entity.type
_entity.pdbx_description
1 polymer ?
#
loop_
_entity_poly.entity_id
_entity_poly.type
_entity_poly.pdbx_seq_one_letter_code
_entity_poly.pdbx_strand_id
1 'polypeptide(L)'
;TVVSLGQAMGMEKELLREIVSFVDGSLFAFGLGISGMTNPANVVAFLDVSQGTWNPTLMFVMGGAILVTAPFMLGVIKNGQLKKPVLSLKFELPTRVNLDARLMLGGIIFGFGWGFAGMCPGPALVNLTYPQAATIIFNAAMVVGFALGEPMAKNLGL
;
A
#
# COMPACT_ATOMS: atom_id res chain seq x y z
N THR A 1 16.03 -2.24 39.17
CA THR A 1 14.64 -2.76 38.99
C THR A 1 13.85 -1.96 37.97
N VAL A 2 13.82 -0.62 38.02
CA VAL A 2 13.14 0.24 37.01
C VAL A 2 13.68 0.13 35.58
N VAL A 3 14.99 -0.06 35.40
CA VAL A 3 15.60 -0.26 34.06
C VAL A 3 15.19 -1.61 33.46
N SER A 4 15.14 -2.66 34.27
CA SER A 4 14.67 -4.01 33.86
C SER A 4 13.18 -4.02 33.51
N LEU A 5 12.34 -3.28 34.26
CA LEU A 5 10.92 -3.10 33.92
C LEU A 5 10.74 -2.27 32.64
N GLY A 6 11.55 -1.22 32.44
CA GLY A 6 11.52 -0.41 31.22
C GLY A 6 11.95 -1.19 29.97
N GLN A 7 12.95 -2.06 30.09
CA GLN A 7 13.38 -2.95 29.00
C GLN A 7 12.35 -4.06 28.72
N ALA A 8 11.75 -4.65 29.75
CA ALA A 8 10.69 -5.66 29.58
C ALA A 8 9.45 -5.06 28.89
N MET A 9 9.03 -3.86 29.31
CA MET A 9 7.89 -3.15 28.73
C MET A 9 8.15 -2.63 27.31
N GLY A 10 9.41 -2.32 26.98
CA GLY A 10 9.84 -2.01 25.62
C GLY A 10 9.80 -3.23 24.70
N MET A 11 10.30 -4.37 25.18
CA MET A 11 10.32 -5.63 24.43
C MET A 11 8.92 -6.19 24.17
N GLU A 12 7.99 -6.05 25.14
CA GLU A 12 6.59 -6.44 24.96
C GLU A 12 5.92 -5.59 23.85
N LYS A 13 6.18 -4.29 23.79
CA LYS A 13 5.61 -3.41 22.77
C LYS A 13 6.13 -3.68 21.36
N GLU A 14 7.41 -3.95 21.19
CA GLU A 14 7.96 -4.31 19.88
C GLU A 14 7.41 -5.66 19.40
N LEU A 15 7.36 -6.67 20.28
CA LEU A 15 6.75 -7.97 19.94
C LEU A 15 5.28 -7.82 19.55
N LEU A 16 4.51 -7.05 20.34
CA LEU A 16 3.10 -6.77 20.02
C LEU A 16 2.95 -6.04 18.69
N ARG A 17 3.85 -5.09 18.38
CA ARG A 17 3.84 -4.38 17.10
C ARG A 17 4.12 -5.30 15.92
N GLU A 18 5.09 -6.21 16.03
CA GLU A 18 5.38 -7.21 15.00
C GLU A 18 4.20 -8.14 14.78
N ILE A 19 3.63 -8.69 15.85
CA ILE A 19 2.44 -9.56 15.78
C ILE A 19 1.28 -8.84 15.11
N VAL A 20 0.97 -7.61 15.53
CA VAL A 20 -0.12 -6.83 14.94
C VAL A 20 0.15 -6.54 13.46
N SER A 21 1.38 -6.19 13.08
CA SER A 21 1.73 -5.97 11.67
C SER A 21 1.60 -7.23 10.82
N PHE A 22 1.96 -8.39 11.37
CA PHE A 22 1.82 -9.68 10.70
C PHE A 22 0.35 -10.08 10.53
N VAL A 23 -0.47 -9.87 11.57
CA VAL A 23 -1.91 -10.12 11.52
C VAL A 23 -2.59 -9.20 10.51
N ASP A 24 -2.26 -7.90 10.51
CA ASP A 24 -2.80 -6.94 9.56
C ASP A 24 -2.41 -7.28 8.12
N GLY A 25 -1.14 -7.61 7.88
CA GLY A 25 -0.67 -8.07 6.57
C GLY A 25 -1.37 -9.34 6.10
N SER A 26 -1.61 -10.30 7.01
CA SER A 26 -2.32 -11.54 6.71
C SER A 26 -3.80 -11.28 6.38
N LEU A 27 -4.48 -10.44 7.17
CA LEU A 27 -5.86 -10.02 6.92
C LEU A 27 -5.99 -9.27 5.60
N PHE A 28 -5.05 -8.39 5.29
CA PHE A 28 -4.99 -7.67 4.03
C PHE A 28 -4.83 -8.64 2.86
N ALA A 29 -3.84 -9.54 2.90
CA ALA A 29 -3.62 -10.55 1.87
C ALA A 29 -4.85 -11.45 1.66
N PHE A 30 -5.49 -11.87 2.75
CA PHE A 30 -6.73 -12.66 2.70
C PHE A 30 -7.88 -11.89 2.04
N GLY A 31 -8.05 -10.61 2.39
CA GLY A 31 -9.03 -9.72 1.76
C GLY A 31 -8.77 -9.51 0.27
N LEU A 32 -7.50 -9.40 -0.14
CA LEU A 32 -7.12 -9.34 -1.56
C LEU A 32 -7.46 -10.64 -2.32
N GLY A 33 -7.30 -11.79 -1.67
CA GLY A 33 -7.68 -13.09 -2.22
C GLY A 33 -9.20 -13.21 -2.42
N ILE A 34 -9.98 -12.90 -1.37
CA ILE A 34 -11.46 -12.98 -1.41
C ILE A 34 -12.05 -12.00 -2.42
N SER A 35 -11.51 -10.79 -2.50
CA SER A 35 -11.99 -9.78 -3.44
C SER A 35 -11.68 -10.11 -4.91
N GLY A 36 -10.83 -11.11 -5.18
CA GLY A 36 -10.41 -11.48 -6.53
C GLY A 36 -9.43 -10.48 -7.16
N MET A 37 -8.89 -9.53 -6.38
CA MET A 37 -7.96 -8.51 -6.88
C MET A 37 -6.58 -9.10 -7.23
N THR A 38 -6.30 -10.32 -6.77
CA THR A 38 -5.15 -11.13 -7.18
C THR A 38 -5.17 -11.53 -8.65
N ASN A 39 -6.34 -11.55 -9.31
CA ASN A 39 -6.43 -11.86 -10.73
C ASN A 39 -6.24 -10.59 -11.59
N PRO A 40 -5.20 -10.51 -12.44
CA PRO A 40 -4.98 -9.35 -13.32
C PRO A 40 -6.15 -9.07 -14.26
N ALA A 41 -6.88 -10.10 -14.68
CA ALA A 41 -8.04 -9.95 -15.55
C ALA A 41 -9.15 -9.10 -14.91
N ASN A 42 -9.34 -9.19 -13.59
CA ASN A 42 -10.32 -8.38 -12.88
C ASN A 42 -9.91 -6.90 -12.84
N VAL A 43 -8.60 -6.63 -12.69
CA VAL A 43 -8.06 -5.26 -12.72
C VAL A 43 -8.22 -4.65 -14.10
N VAL A 44 -7.86 -5.37 -15.16
CA VAL A 44 -8.03 -4.91 -16.55
C VAL A 44 -9.50 -4.71 -16.90
N ALA A 45 -10.38 -5.65 -16.52
CA ALA A 45 -11.83 -5.51 -16.75
C ALA A 45 -12.45 -4.33 -15.97
N PHE A 46 -11.88 -3.93 -14.84
CA PHE A 46 -12.28 -2.72 -14.14
C PHE A 46 -11.78 -1.44 -14.83
N LEU A 47 -10.58 -1.46 -15.44
CA LEU A 47 -10.03 -0.31 -16.16
C LEU A 47 -10.67 -0.11 -17.54
N ASP A 48 -11.14 -1.18 -18.18
CA ASP A 48 -11.81 -1.12 -19.48
C ASP A 48 -13.29 -0.74 -19.36
N VAL A 49 -13.54 0.54 -19.10
CA VAL A 49 -14.89 1.13 -19.02
C VAL A 49 -15.53 1.27 -20.41
N SER A 50 -14.74 1.19 -21.48
CA SER A 50 -15.15 1.61 -22.83
C SER A 50 -15.74 0.49 -23.69
N GLN A 51 -15.36 -0.77 -23.47
CA GLN A 51 -15.68 -1.88 -24.37
C GLN A 51 -16.89 -2.74 -23.96
N GLY A 52 -17.64 -2.34 -22.92
CA GLY A 52 -18.89 -3.02 -22.53
C GLY A 52 -18.72 -4.29 -21.67
N THR A 53 -17.49 -4.76 -21.42
CA THR A 53 -17.17 -5.86 -20.49
C THR A 53 -16.69 -5.36 -19.13
N TRP A 54 -17.15 -4.18 -18.72
CA TRP A 54 -16.68 -3.49 -17.52
C TRP A 54 -17.13 -4.22 -16.25
N ASN A 55 -16.18 -4.52 -15.36
CA ASN A 55 -16.45 -5.20 -14.09
C ASN A 55 -16.33 -4.23 -12.89
N PRO A 56 -17.45 -3.88 -12.22
CA PRO A 56 -17.45 -2.92 -11.11
C PRO A 56 -17.01 -3.51 -9.75
N THR A 57 -16.67 -4.80 -9.66
CA THR A 57 -16.30 -5.43 -8.38
C THR A 57 -15.19 -4.68 -7.64
N LEU A 58 -14.16 -4.20 -8.34
CA LEU A 58 -13.07 -3.42 -7.73
C LEU A 58 -13.56 -2.08 -7.15
N MET A 59 -14.61 -1.47 -7.69
CA MET A 59 -15.18 -0.22 -7.16
C MET A 59 -15.69 -0.42 -5.74
N PHE A 60 -16.31 -1.57 -5.43
CA PHE A 60 -16.79 -1.87 -4.09
C PHE A 60 -15.64 -2.10 -3.11
N VAL A 61 -14.56 -2.74 -3.57
CA VAL A 61 -13.36 -2.99 -2.75
C VAL A 61 -12.65 -1.67 -2.42
N MET A 62 -12.35 -0.86 -3.44
CA MET A 62 -11.71 0.45 -3.27
C MET A 62 -12.61 1.43 -2.51
N GLY A 63 -13.90 1.47 -2.86
CA GLY A 63 -14.90 2.31 -2.21
C GLY A 63 -15.06 1.96 -0.73
N GLY A 64 -15.15 0.68 -0.39
CA GLY A 64 -15.18 0.21 1.00
C GLY A 64 -13.92 0.62 1.78
N ALA A 65 -12.74 0.44 1.19
CA ALA A 65 -11.49 0.87 1.80
C ALA A 65 -11.48 2.39 2.06
N ILE A 66 -11.87 3.21 1.08
CA ILE A 66 -11.95 4.67 1.24
C ILE A 66 -12.97 5.07 2.30
N LEU A 67 -14.15 4.45 2.32
CA LEU A 67 -15.22 4.73 3.27
C LEU A 67 -14.82 4.41 4.72
N VAL A 68 -13.91 3.47 4.94
CA VAL A 68 -13.38 3.18 6.28
C VAL A 68 -12.19 4.09 6.61
N THR A 69 -11.23 4.21 5.69
CA THR A 69 -9.96 4.91 5.95
C THR A 69 -10.11 6.43 5.96
N ALA A 70 -10.89 7.03 5.06
CA ALA A 70 -11.04 8.48 4.97
C ALA A 70 -11.66 9.12 6.23
N PRO A 71 -12.81 8.66 6.76
CA PRO A 71 -13.36 9.24 7.98
C PRO A 71 -12.50 8.93 9.21
N PHE A 72 -11.82 7.78 9.26
CA PHE A 72 -10.86 7.51 10.33
C PHE A 72 -9.69 8.51 10.30
N MET A 73 -9.10 8.73 9.13
CA MET A 73 -7.95 9.62 8.99
C MET A 73 -8.31 11.09 9.23
N LEU A 74 -9.43 11.56 8.68
CA LEU A 74 -9.88 12.94 8.86
C LEU A 74 -10.49 13.17 10.25
N GLY A 75 -11.34 12.27 10.70
CA GLY A 75 -12.12 12.40 11.94
C GLY A 75 -11.34 12.10 13.22
N VAL A 76 -10.46 11.10 13.18
CA VAL A 76 -9.77 10.61 14.40
C VAL A 76 -8.34 11.16 14.48
N ILE A 77 -7.58 11.05 13.38
CA ILE A 77 -6.17 11.47 13.35
C ILE A 77 -6.07 12.99 13.18
N LYS A 78 -6.64 13.55 12.12
CA LYS A 78 -6.47 14.98 11.79
C LYS A 78 -7.21 15.92 12.74
N ASN A 79 -8.40 15.55 13.22
CA ASN A 79 -9.13 16.34 14.22
C ASN A 79 -8.58 16.19 15.65
N GLY A 80 -7.47 15.46 15.83
CA GLY A 80 -6.74 15.40 17.10
C GLY A 80 -7.39 14.56 18.20
N GLN A 81 -8.38 13.72 17.85
CA GLN A 81 -8.96 12.76 18.82
C GLN A 81 -7.93 11.72 19.27
N LEU A 82 -7.01 11.35 18.38
CA LEU A 82 -5.92 10.43 18.68
C LEU A 82 -4.57 11.16 18.55
N LYS A 83 -3.97 11.53 19.69
CA LYS A 83 -2.72 12.31 19.74
C LYS A 83 -1.46 11.52 19.42
N LYS A 84 -1.49 10.19 19.62
CA LYS A 84 -0.37 9.29 19.34
C LYS A 84 -0.88 7.91 18.91
N PRO A 85 -0.13 7.18 18.06
CA PRO A 85 -0.45 5.78 17.78
C PRO A 85 -0.39 4.92 19.06
N VAL A 86 -1.12 3.81 19.08
CA VAL A 86 -1.14 2.89 20.23
C VAL A 86 0.20 2.15 20.38
N LEU A 87 0.80 1.76 19.24
CA LEU A 87 2.03 0.93 19.17
C LEU A 87 3.24 1.70 18.61
N SER A 88 3.14 3.02 18.46
CA SER A 88 4.25 3.87 17.97
C SER A 88 4.24 5.22 18.67
N LEU A 89 5.37 5.92 18.60
CA LEU A 89 5.59 7.19 19.31
C LEU A 89 4.94 8.38 18.60
N LYS A 90 4.76 8.32 17.28
CA LYS A 90 4.21 9.41 16.46
C LYS A 90 3.55 8.88 15.20
N PHE A 91 2.57 9.61 14.68
CA PHE A 91 2.04 9.36 13.35
C PHE A 91 3.04 9.84 12.28
N GLU A 92 3.36 8.98 11.32
CA GLU A 92 4.16 9.33 10.15
C GLU A 92 3.22 9.77 9.02
N LEU A 93 2.69 10.98 9.14
CA LEU A 93 1.82 11.56 8.13
C LEU A 93 2.67 12.24 7.04
N PRO A 94 2.26 12.17 5.76
CA PRO A 94 2.90 12.93 4.71
C PRO A 94 2.88 14.44 5.04
N THR A 95 4.06 15.05 5.16
CA THR A 95 4.20 16.49 5.45
C THR A 95 4.23 17.34 4.19
N ARG A 96 4.41 16.73 3.02
CA ARG A 96 4.43 17.42 1.72
C ARG A 96 3.00 17.61 1.21
N VAL A 97 2.58 18.86 1.15
CA VAL A 97 1.26 19.27 0.63
C VAL A 97 1.35 19.79 -0.81
N ASN A 98 2.55 20.17 -1.26
CA ASN A 98 2.73 20.75 -2.59
C ASN A 98 2.79 19.65 -3.65
N LEU A 99 2.00 19.83 -4.70
CA LEU A 99 2.10 19.05 -5.93
C LEU A 99 3.33 19.54 -6.69
N ASP A 100 4.37 18.71 -6.76
CA ASP A 100 5.57 18.98 -7.56
C ASP A 100 5.52 18.19 -8.89
N ALA A 101 6.27 18.68 -9.88
CA ALA A 101 6.34 18.04 -11.19
C ALA A 101 6.87 16.60 -11.10
N ARG A 102 7.73 16.32 -10.10
CA ARG A 102 8.28 14.99 -9.83
C ARG A 102 7.19 14.00 -9.42
N LEU A 103 6.28 14.39 -8.53
CA LEU A 103 5.16 13.58 -8.07
C LEU A 103 4.15 13.36 -9.19
N MET A 104 3.86 14.40 -9.99
CA MET A 104 2.97 14.28 -11.14
C MET A 104 3.53 13.31 -12.19
N LEU A 105 4.79 13.50 -12.59
CA LEU A 105 5.44 12.63 -13.58
C LEU A 105 5.58 11.20 -13.05
N GLY A 106 6.00 11.02 -11.79
CA GLY A 106 6.09 9.71 -11.15
C GLY A 106 4.74 9.02 -11.06
N GLY A 107 3.68 9.75 -10.70
CA GLY A 107 2.32 9.24 -10.64
C GLY A 107 1.79 8.82 -12.01
N ILE A 108 2.08 9.57 -13.06
CA ILE A 108 1.72 9.21 -14.44
C ILE A 108 2.46 7.94 -14.88
N ILE A 109 3.77 7.86 -14.70
CA ILE A 109 4.57 6.69 -15.10
C ILE A 109 4.13 5.43 -14.34
N PHE A 110 3.94 5.56 -13.02
CA PHE A 110 3.42 4.49 -12.18
C PHE A 110 2.00 4.08 -12.61
N GLY A 111 1.15 5.06 -12.88
CA GLY A 111 -0.22 4.92 -13.38
C GLY A 111 -0.33 4.34 -14.80
N PHE A 112 0.70 4.43 -15.63
CA PHE A 112 0.76 3.70 -16.89
C PHE A 112 1.22 2.26 -16.67
N GLY A 113 2.23 2.06 -15.83
CA GLY A 113 2.78 0.73 -15.54
C GLY A 113 1.77 -0.26 -14.95
N TRP A 114 1.05 0.14 -13.90
CA TRP A 114 0.04 -0.72 -13.27
C TRP A 114 -1.14 -1.07 -14.21
N GLY A 115 -1.53 -0.14 -15.09
CA GLY A 115 -2.68 -0.28 -15.98
C GLY A 115 -2.34 -1.14 -17.18
N PHE A 116 -1.13 -0.98 -17.72
CA PHE A 116 -0.60 -1.86 -18.76
C PHE A 116 -0.35 -3.29 -18.26
N ALA A 117 0.20 -3.44 -17.05
CA ALA A 117 0.46 -4.75 -16.46
C ALA A 117 -0.80 -5.43 -15.91
N GLY A 118 -1.88 -4.69 -15.68
CA GLY A 118 -3.08 -5.18 -14.99
C GLY A 118 -2.79 -5.64 -13.56
N MET A 119 -1.70 -5.16 -12.95
CA MET A 119 -1.22 -5.62 -11.65
C MET A 119 -0.93 -4.43 -10.75
N CYS A 120 -1.54 -4.44 -9.56
CA CYS A 120 -1.27 -3.50 -8.49
C CYS A 120 -0.17 -4.05 -7.58
N PRO A 121 0.63 -3.20 -6.91
CA PRO A 121 1.75 -3.65 -6.07
C PRO A 121 1.32 -4.57 -4.92
N GLY A 122 0.15 -4.31 -4.29
CA GLY A 122 -0.38 -5.17 -3.23
C GLY A 122 -0.70 -6.59 -3.71
N PRO A 123 -1.63 -6.77 -4.68
CA PRO A 123 -1.89 -8.06 -5.31
C PRO A 123 -0.66 -8.73 -5.91
N ALA A 124 0.26 -7.96 -6.49
CA ALA A 124 1.48 -8.51 -7.08
C ALA A 124 2.34 -9.23 -6.03
N LEU A 125 2.44 -8.68 -4.82
CA LEU A 125 3.14 -9.33 -3.70
C LEU A 125 2.39 -10.59 -3.23
N VAL A 126 1.05 -10.53 -3.13
CA VAL A 126 0.24 -11.72 -2.76
C VAL A 126 0.39 -12.84 -3.80
N ASN A 127 0.44 -12.48 -5.08
CA ASN A 127 0.60 -13.44 -6.18
C ASN A 127 1.97 -14.14 -6.18
N LEU A 128 2.96 -13.67 -5.41
CA LEU A 128 4.21 -14.42 -5.23
C LEU A 128 3.99 -15.77 -4.53
N THR A 129 2.86 -15.97 -3.84
CA THR A 129 2.49 -17.27 -3.25
C THR A 129 2.15 -18.32 -4.30
N TYR A 130 1.72 -17.89 -5.49
CA TYR A 130 1.53 -18.75 -6.67
C TYR A 130 2.17 -18.07 -7.88
N PRO A 131 3.51 -18.11 -8.00
CA PRO A 131 4.22 -17.21 -8.90
C PRO A 131 4.12 -17.67 -10.36
N GLN A 132 3.54 -16.84 -11.21
CA GLN A 132 3.71 -16.94 -12.67
C GLN A 132 4.93 -16.12 -13.10
N ALA A 133 5.47 -16.43 -14.29
CA ALA A 133 6.56 -15.66 -14.87
C ALA A 133 6.24 -14.15 -14.94
N ALA A 134 5.02 -13.78 -15.33
CA ALA A 134 4.58 -12.38 -15.37
C ALA A 134 4.63 -11.69 -14.00
N THR A 135 4.19 -12.38 -12.93
CA THR A 135 4.22 -11.87 -11.56
C THR A 135 5.65 -11.67 -11.06
N ILE A 136 6.54 -12.63 -11.32
CA ILE A 136 7.95 -12.52 -10.91
C ILE A 136 8.61 -11.34 -11.62
N ILE A 137 8.41 -11.22 -12.94
CA ILE A 137 8.97 -10.12 -13.74
C ILE A 137 8.45 -8.77 -13.23
N PHE A 138 7.14 -8.66 -12.98
CA PHE A 138 6.55 -7.42 -12.47
C PHE A 138 7.11 -7.04 -11.10
N ASN A 139 7.17 -7.97 -10.15
CA ASN A 139 7.71 -7.70 -8.83
C ASN A 139 9.20 -7.34 -8.87
N ALA A 140 9.99 -8.04 -9.69
CA ALA A 140 11.40 -7.72 -9.88
C ALA A 140 11.58 -6.31 -10.47
N ALA A 141 10.82 -5.97 -11.52
CA ALA A 141 10.85 -4.64 -12.13
C ALA A 141 10.41 -3.55 -11.15
N MET A 142 9.38 -3.81 -10.33
CA MET A 142 8.91 -2.91 -9.28
C MET A 142 10.01 -2.64 -8.24
N VAL A 143 10.66 -3.70 -7.74
CA VAL A 143 11.76 -3.57 -6.76
C VAL A 143 12.93 -2.80 -7.35
N VAL A 144 13.33 -3.09 -8.59
CA VAL A 144 14.38 -2.36 -9.30
C VAL A 144 14.00 -0.88 -9.47
N GLY A 145 12.76 -0.59 -9.85
CA GLY A 145 12.25 0.78 -9.98
C GLY A 145 12.32 1.56 -8.66
N PHE A 146 11.91 0.95 -7.55
CA PHE A 146 12.01 1.57 -6.23
C PHE A 146 13.45 1.77 -5.77
N ALA A 147 14.34 0.80 -6.01
CA ALA A 147 15.75 0.91 -5.66
C ALA A 147 16.48 2.00 -6.47
N LEU A 148 16.13 2.17 -7.74
CA LEU A 148 16.75 3.16 -8.63
C LEU A 148 16.13 4.55 -8.52
N GLY A 149 14.88 4.66 -8.06
CA GLY A 149 14.14 5.92 -8.06
C GLY A 149 14.79 7.03 -7.25
N GLU A 150 15.29 6.72 -6.04
CA GLU A 150 15.96 7.71 -5.19
C GLU A 150 17.35 8.12 -5.74
N PRO A 151 18.25 7.19 -6.10
CA PRO A 151 19.53 7.53 -6.74
C PRO A 151 19.36 8.34 -8.03
N MET A 152 18.41 7.97 -8.87
CA MET A 152 18.18 8.62 -10.16
C MET A 152 17.64 10.04 -9.97
N ALA A 153 16.70 10.24 -9.05
CA ALA A 153 16.19 11.58 -8.77
C ALA A 153 17.30 12.51 -8.24
N LYS A 154 18.15 12.01 -7.34
CA LYS A 154 19.30 12.77 -6.83
C LYS A 154 20.26 13.17 -7.95
N ASN A 155 20.55 12.27 -8.89
CA ASN A 155 21.42 12.55 -10.04
C ASN A 155 20.83 13.55 -11.05
N LEU A 156 19.50 13.60 -11.17
CA LEU A 156 18.77 14.54 -12.01
C LEU A 156 18.53 15.91 -11.33
N GLY A 157 18.98 16.08 -10.07
CA GLY A 157 18.77 17.32 -9.30
C GLY A 157 17.33 17.55 -8.87
N LEU A 158 16.52 16.48 -8.76
CA LEU A 158 15.11 16.48 -8.37
C LEU A 158 14.86 16.11 -6.91
#